data_AF-A0A2E7ZUE7-F1
#
_entry.id   AF-A0A2E7ZUE7-F1
#
_cell.length_a   1.000
_cell.length_b   1.000
_cell.length_c   1.000
_cell.angle_alpha   90.00
_cell.angle_beta   90.00
_cell.angle_gamma   90.00
#
_symmetry.space_group_name_H-M   'P 1'
#
loop_
_entity.id
_entity.type
_entity.pdbx_description
1 polymer ?
#
loop_
_entity_poly.entity_id
_entity_poly.type
_entity_poly.pdbx_seq_one_letter_code
_entity_poly.pdbx_strand_id
1 'polypeptide(L)'
;MKHLRILLALLATLVASPVFAQGAAAASAMGFGDRLMLFTAFIVIGVGMLSSGYALSISLSAYAACEQERRGSAFIPAVMPGSQGLYAFAIAFLMIGNIKTSFDDPAMMFKVTLAGIICGLPCLFSSIGQARTAAACIKSINNGQMDQGQALLATGVPELYALVGLAGGFLVMN
;
A
#
# COMPACT_ATOMS: atom_id res chain seq x y z
N MET A 1 19.47 8.82 -22.98
CA MET A 1 19.37 10.27 -22.66
C MET A 1 18.05 10.92 -23.05
N LYS A 2 17.41 10.58 -24.19
CA LYS A 2 16.11 11.18 -24.59
C LYS A 2 14.96 10.84 -23.62
N HIS A 3 14.84 9.60 -23.17
CA HIS A 3 13.78 9.18 -22.22
C HIS A 3 13.91 9.83 -20.84
N LEU A 4 15.14 10.05 -20.36
CA LEU A 4 15.39 10.73 -19.08
C LEU A 4 14.96 12.20 -19.13
N ARG A 5 15.18 12.87 -20.26
CA ARG A 5 14.73 14.26 -20.48
C ARG A 5 13.21 14.37 -20.58
N ILE A 6 12.55 13.37 -21.18
CA ILE A 6 11.08 13.30 -21.25
C ILE A 6 10.49 13.06 -19.86
N LEU A 7 11.08 12.17 -19.06
CA LEU A 7 10.66 11.92 -17.67
C LEU A 7 10.83 13.17 -16.80
N LEU A 8 11.96 13.87 -16.91
CA LEU A 8 12.22 15.12 -16.20
C LEU A 8 11.27 16.24 -16.64
N ALA A 9 10.94 16.33 -17.93
CA ALA A 9 9.98 17.28 -18.44
C ALA A 9 8.55 16.99 -17.95
N LEU A 10 8.14 15.72 -17.92
CA LEU A 10 6.84 15.29 -17.36
C LEU A 10 6.75 15.55 -15.85
N LEU A 11 7.84 15.34 -15.11
CA LEU A 11 7.94 15.69 -13.69
C LEU A 11 7.84 17.21 -13.49
N ALA A 12 8.53 18.00 -14.31
CA ALA A 12 8.48 19.46 -14.23
C ALA A 12 7.09 20.02 -14.57
N THR A 13 6.39 19.45 -15.55
CA THR A 13 5.01 19.85 -15.89
C THR A 13 4.00 19.38 -14.84
N LEU A 14 4.23 18.24 -14.18
CA LEU A 14 3.44 17.84 -13.01
C LEU A 14 3.60 18.86 -11.88
N VAL A 15 4.84 19.20 -11.51
CA VAL A 15 5.14 20.14 -10.42
C VAL A 15 4.61 21.55 -10.70
N ALA A 16 4.63 21.99 -11.96
CA ALA A 16 4.10 23.29 -12.38
C ALA A 16 2.59 23.32 -12.64
N SER A 17 1.88 22.19 -12.50
CA SER A 17 0.45 22.14 -12.76
C SER A 17 -0.35 22.93 -11.70
N PRO A 18 -1.48 23.56 -12.10
CA PRO A 18 -2.32 24.30 -11.16
C PRO A 18 -2.93 23.43 -10.05
N VAL A 19 -2.88 22.10 -10.20
CA VAL A 19 -3.21 21.11 -9.14
C VAL A 19 -2.34 21.29 -7.90
N PHE A 20 -1.08 21.69 -8.04
CA PHE A 20 -0.19 21.99 -6.89
C PHE A 20 -0.21 23.48 -6.52
N ALA A 21 -0.57 24.37 -7.45
CA ALA A 21 -0.67 25.82 -7.19
C ALA A 21 -1.88 26.18 -6.31
N GLN A 22 -2.97 25.42 -6.38
CA GLN A 22 -4.16 25.60 -5.53
C GLN A 22 -3.88 25.35 -4.03
N GLY A 23 -2.78 24.69 -3.68
CA GLY A 23 -2.36 24.43 -2.31
C GLY A 23 -1.57 25.55 -1.64
N ALA A 24 -1.01 26.51 -2.39
CA ALA A 24 -0.12 27.52 -1.80
C ALA A 24 -0.85 28.51 -0.86
N ALA A 25 -2.10 28.86 -1.17
CA ALA A 25 -2.93 29.73 -0.35
C ALA A 25 -3.54 29.02 0.87
N ALA A 26 -3.84 27.71 0.76
CA ALA A 26 -4.28 26.89 1.89
C ALA A 26 -3.10 26.55 2.82
N ALA A 27 -1.93 26.23 2.26
CA ALA A 27 -0.73 25.94 3.03
C ALA A 27 -0.37 27.10 3.97
N SER A 28 -0.51 28.37 3.56
CA SER A 28 -0.18 29.54 4.39
C SER A 28 -1.01 29.68 5.69
N ALA A 29 -2.15 29.00 5.82
CA ALA A 29 -2.95 28.99 7.06
C ALA A 29 -2.59 27.85 8.02
N MET A 30 -1.93 26.79 7.52
CA MET A 30 -1.64 25.58 8.28
C MET A 30 -0.34 25.69 9.07
N GLY A 31 -0.41 25.41 10.38
CA GLY A 31 0.75 25.41 11.27
C GLY A 31 1.82 24.39 10.83
N PHE A 32 3.08 24.65 11.17
CA PHE A 32 4.19 23.74 10.82
C PHE A 32 3.94 22.29 11.32
N GLY A 33 3.34 22.14 12.50
CA GLY A 33 3.00 20.84 13.08
C GLY A 33 2.03 20.04 12.21
N ASP A 34 0.95 20.66 11.76
CA ASP A 34 -0.07 20.01 10.92
C ASP A 34 0.51 19.57 9.58
N ARG A 35 1.38 20.39 8.98
CA ARG A 35 2.10 20.04 7.75
C ARG A 35 2.99 18.83 7.94
N LEU A 36 3.72 18.76 9.07
CA LEU A 36 4.58 17.63 9.40
C LEU A 36 3.77 16.35 9.62
N MET A 37 2.61 16.47 10.29
CA MET A 37 1.70 15.35 10.54
C MET A 37 1.15 14.77 9.24
N LEU A 38 0.60 15.61 8.35
CA LEU A 38 0.10 15.17 7.06
C LEU A 38 1.21 14.57 6.19
N PHE A 39 2.38 15.21 6.15
CA PHE A 39 3.52 14.69 5.41
C PHE A 39 3.92 13.30 5.89
N THR A 40 3.98 13.10 7.21
CA THR A 40 4.26 11.80 7.83
C THR A 40 3.17 10.78 7.48
N ALA A 41 1.90 11.16 7.55
CA ALA A 41 0.77 10.29 7.23
C ALA A 41 0.83 9.79 5.77
N PHE A 42 1.07 10.70 4.83
CA PHE A 42 1.16 10.37 3.40
C PHE A 42 2.40 9.54 3.07
N ILE A 43 3.52 9.73 3.79
CA ILE A 43 4.68 8.84 3.67
C ILE A 43 4.31 7.44 4.15
N VAL A 44 3.73 7.30 5.34
CA VAL A 44 3.46 5.98 5.94
C VAL A 44 2.47 5.20 5.10
N ILE A 45 1.38 5.83 4.64
CA ILE A 45 0.42 5.16 3.76
C ILE A 45 0.99 4.92 2.35
N GLY A 46 1.86 5.81 1.86
CA GLY A 46 2.62 5.63 0.63
C GLY A 46 3.52 4.39 0.66
N VAL A 47 4.23 4.18 1.77
CA VAL A 47 5.02 2.97 2.01
C VAL A 47 4.12 1.73 2.04
N GLY A 48 2.94 1.82 2.67
CA GLY A 48 1.94 0.74 2.64
C GLY A 48 1.42 0.43 1.23
N MET A 49 1.32 1.42 0.35
CA MET A 49 0.97 1.19 -1.07
C MET A 49 2.09 0.46 -1.82
N LEU A 50 3.33 0.92 -1.64
CA LEU A 50 4.51 0.37 -2.31
C LEU A 50 4.85 -1.05 -1.84
N SER A 51 4.46 -1.40 -0.61
CA SER A 51 4.81 -2.69 -0.02
C SER A 51 4.24 -3.87 -0.80
N SER A 52 3.06 -3.72 -1.42
CA SER A 52 2.45 -4.75 -2.28
C SER A 52 3.32 -5.05 -3.51
N GLY A 53 3.87 -4.04 -4.18
CA GLY A 53 4.80 -4.25 -5.30
C GLY A 53 6.08 -4.98 -4.88
N TYR A 54 6.63 -4.61 -3.72
CA TYR A 54 7.80 -5.29 -3.14
C TYR A 54 7.47 -6.73 -2.75
N ALA A 55 6.34 -6.96 -2.08
CA ALA A 55 5.86 -8.26 -1.65
C ALA A 55 5.61 -9.20 -2.84
N LEU A 56 4.97 -8.69 -3.90
CA LEU A 56 4.77 -9.43 -5.15
C LEU A 56 6.09 -9.82 -5.80
N SER A 57 7.14 -8.97 -5.74
CA SER A 57 8.45 -9.33 -6.28
C SER A 57 9.05 -10.56 -5.59
N ILE A 58 8.81 -10.72 -4.28
CA ILE A 58 9.27 -11.87 -3.49
C ILE A 58 8.48 -13.12 -3.89
N SER A 59 7.16 -13.08 -3.83
CA SER A 59 6.32 -14.26 -4.12
C SER A 59 6.38 -14.69 -5.59
N LEU A 60 6.42 -13.74 -6.53
CA LEU A 60 6.55 -14.04 -7.96
C LEU A 60 7.94 -14.58 -8.32
N SER A 61 8.98 -14.23 -7.57
CA SER A 61 10.30 -14.85 -7.78
C SER A 61 10.27 -16.36 -7.46
N ALA A 62 9.54 -16.76 -6.42
CA ALA A 62 9.34 -18.18 -6.10
C ALA A 62 8.47 -18.88 -7.15
N TYR A 63 7.43 -18.20 -7.63
CA TYR A 63 6.58 -18.69 -8.72
C TYR A 63 7.35 -18.90 -10.03
N ALA A 64 8.26 -17.98 -10.38
CA ALA A 64 9.07 -18.10 -11.60
C ALA A 64 9.92 -19.38 -11.60
N ALA A 65 10.40 -19.81 -10.43
CA ALA A 65 11.16 -21.05 -10.23
C ALA A 65 10.29 -22.33 -10.14
N CYS A 66 8.96 -22.20 -10.19
CA CYS A 66 8.04 -23.33 -10.10
C CYS A 66 7.99 -24.12 -11.42
N GLU A 67 7.91 -25.45 -11.32
CA GLU A 67 7.76 -26.38 -12.44
C GLU A 67 6.47 -26.12 -13.21
N GLN A 68 6.50 -26.30 -14.52
CA GLN A 68 5.40 -25.93 -15.41
C GLN A 68 4.07 -26.62 -15.03
N GLU A 69 4.13 -27.88 -14.59
CA GLU A 69 2.96 -28.65 -14.17
C GLU A 69 2.30 -28.11 -12.89
N ARG A 70 3.08 -27.44 -12.04
CA ARG A 70 2.66 -26.93 -10.72
C ARG A 70 2.44 -25.42 -10.70
N ARG A 71 2.73 -24.72 -11.80
CA ARG A 71 2.47 -23.27 -11.92
C ARG A 71 0.99 -22.92 -11.74
N GLY A 72 0.07 -23.73 -12.24
CA GLY A 72 -1.37 -23.47 -12.08
C GLY A 72 -1.79 -23.33 -10.61
N SER A 73 -1.35 -24.24 -9.76
CA SER A 73 -1.65 -24.24 -8.32
C SER A 73 -0.84 -23.19 -7.54
N ALA A 74 0.35 -22.85 -8.00
CA ALA A 74 1.23 -21.86 -7.36
C ALA A 74 0.88 -20.39 -7.68
N PHE A 75 0.16 -20.11 -8.78
CA PHE A 75 -0.09 -18.74 -9.22
C PHE A 75 -0.94 -17.92 -8.25
N ILE A 76 -2.05 -18.48 -7.75
CA ILE A 76 -2.95 -17.75 -6.86
C ILE A 76 -2.25 -17.36 -5.53
N PRO A 77 -1.55 -18.27 -4.83
CA PRO A 77 -0.71 -17.89 -3.69
C PRO A 77 0.36 -16.84 -4.04
N ALA A 78 0.90 -16.85 -5.26
CA ALA A 78 1.94 -15.91 -5.67
C ALA A 78 1.45 -14.46 -5.78
N VAL A 79 0.18 -14.25 -6.14
CA VAL A 79 -0.39 -12.90 -6.31
C VAL A 79 -1.16 -12.40 -5.09
N MET A 80 -1.31 -13.25 -4.06
CA MET A 80 -1.98 -12.89 -2.80
C MET A 80 -1.45 -11.62 -2.12
N PRO A 81 -0.13 -11.36 -2.07
CA PRO A 81 0.43 -10.12 -1.49
C PRO A 81 0.16 -8.83 -2.27
N GLY A 82 -0.80 -8.86 -3.20
CA GLY A 82 -1.21 -7.73 -4.02
C GLY A 82 -2.19 -6.77 -3.33
N SER A 83 -2.99 -7.26 -2.39
CA SER A 83 -4.17 -6.55 -1.84
C SER A 83 -3.83 -5.36 -0.96
N GLN A 84 -2.73 -5.41 -0.21
CA GLN A 84 -2.33 -4.38 0.76
C GLN A 84 -2.14 -3.01 0.10
N GLY A 85 -1.64 -3.01 -1.14
CA GLY A 85 -1.50 -1.79 -1.92
C GLY A 85 -2.84 -1.12 -2.20
N LEU A 86 -3.86 -1.94 -2.50
CA LEU A 86 -5.23 -1.47 -2.75
C LEU A 86 -5.91 -0.96 -1.46
N TYR A 87 -5.63 -1.59 -0.32
CA TYR A 87 -6.15 -1.16 0.99
C TYR A 87 -5.58 0.18 1.41
N ALA A 88 -4.26 0.34 1.33
CA ALA A 88 -3.59 1.61 1.58
C ALA A 88 -4.05 2.70 0.59
N PHE A 89 -4.27 2.34 -0.68
CA PHE A 89 -4.83 3.27 -1.68
C PHE A 89 -6.25 3.72 -1.32
N ALA A 90 -7.12 2.82 -0.89
CA ALA A 90 -8.48 3.15 -0.49
C ALA A 90 -8.52 4.15 0.68
N ILE A 91 -7.69 3.92 1.71
CA ILE A 91 -7.58 4.86 2.85
C ILE A 91 -6.95 6.18 2.41
N ALA A 92 -5.92 6.17 1.55
CA ALA A 92 -5.34 7.41 1.02
C ALA A 92 -6.37 8.25 0.25
N PHE A 93 -7.27 7.60 -0.51
CA PHE A 93 -8.35 8.28 -1.21
C PHE A 93 -9.32 8.98 -0.25
N LEU A 94 -9.70 8.31 0.85
CA LEU A 94 -10.55 8.89 1.89
C LEU A 94 -9.85 10.02 2.66
N MET A 95 -8.55 9.88 2.93
CA MET A 95 -7.73 10.95 3.54
C MET A 95 -7.79 12.22 2.67
N ILE A 96 -7.56 12.09 1.36
CA ILE A 96 -7.62 13.20 0.41
C ILE A 96 -9.01 13.84 0.38
N GLY A 97 -10.08 13.03 0.44
CA GLY A 97 -11.46 13.52 0.52
C GLY A 97 -11.71 14.40 1.74
N ASN A 98 -11.33 13.92 2.93
CA ASN A 98 -11.54 14.62 4.20
C ASN A 98 -10.72 15.91 4.34
N ILE A 99 -9.48 15.93 3.82
CA ILE A 99 -8.66 17.15 3.81
C ILE A 99 -9.32 18.23 2.94
N LYS A 100 -9.95 17.86 1.82
CA LYS A 100 -10.61 18.83 0.93
C LYS A 100 -11.86 19.46 1.55
N THR A 101 -12.54 18.76 2.46
CA THR A 101 -13.78 19.25 3.08
C THR A 101 -13.52 20.12 4.31
N SER A 102 -12.48 19.82 5.08
CA SER A 102 -12.24 20.45 6.39
C SER A 102 -10.75 20.68 6.64
N PHE A 103 -10.12 21.51 5.82
CA PHE A 103 -8.67 21.78 5.89
C PHE A 103 -8.26 22.57 7.16
N ASP A 104 -9.17 23.36 7.72
CA ASP A 104 -8.90 24.24 8.87
C ASP A 104 -9.19 23.59 10.24
N ASP A 105 -9.64 22.33 10.28
CA ASP A 105 -9.97 21.61 11.51
C ASP A 105 -8.78 20.76 12.01
N PRO A 106 -8.13 21.12 13.15
CA PRO A 106 -7.02 20.35 13.71
C PRO A 106 -7.41 18.92 14.08
N ALA A 107 -8.67 18.68 14.50
CA ALA A 107 -9.13 17.35 14.84
C ALA A 107 -9.20 16.46 13.59
N MET A 108 -9.60 17.02 12.44
CA MET A 108 -9.58 16.32 11.16
C MET A 108 -8.16 15.96 10.73
N MET A 109 -7.20 16.88 10.87
CA MET A 109 -5.79 16.62 10.53
C MET A 109 -5.19 15.49 11.37
N PHE A 110 -5.53 15.43 12.66
CA PHE A 110 -5.14 14.34 13.54
C PHE A 110 -5.77 13.00 13.11
N LYS A 111 -7.07 12.97 12.81
CA LYS A 111 -7.76 11.77 12.32
C LYS A 111 -7.14 11.24 11.03
N VAL A 112 -6.90 12.11 10.06
CA VAL A 112 -6.23 11.76 8.79
C VAL A 112 -4.84 11.18 9.04
N THR A 113 -4.09 11.78 9.97
CA THR A 113 -2.75 11.30 10.31
C THR A 113 -2.79 9.91 10.94
N LEU A 114 -3.70 9.69 11.88
CA LEU A 114 -3.92 8.38 12.49
C LEU A 114 -4.36 7.34 11.46
N ALA A 115 -5.27 7.68 10.55
CA ALA A 115 -5.73 6.76 9.50
C ALA A 115 -4.58 6.31 8.58
N GLY A 116 -3.71 7.24 8.20
CA GLY A 116 -2.52 6.94 7.41
C GLY A 116 -1.57 5.95 8.10
N ILE A 117 -1.36 6.11 9.41
CA ILE A 117 -0.49 5.24 10.21
C ILE A 117 -1.14 3.87 10.46
N ILE A 118 -2.40 3.85 10.89
CA ILE A 118 -3.16 2.64 11.23
C ILE A 118 -3.38 1.75 10.02
N CYS A 119 -3.47 2.30 8.81
CA CYS A 119 -3.56 1.48 7.59
C CYS A 119 -2.18 1.19 6.99
N GLY A 120 -1.31 2.19 6.89
CA GLY A 120 -0.02 2.08 6.19
C GLY A 120 0.93 1.07 6.81
N LEU A 121 1.10 1.09 8.14
CA LEU A 121 2.02 0.16 8.82
C LEU A 121 1.54 -1.30 8.76
N PRO A 122 0.27 -1.63 9.07
CA PRO A 122 -0.20 -3.01 8.92
C PRO A 122 -0.12 -3.51 7.48
N CYS A 123 -0.41 -2.68 6.47
CA CYS A 123 -0.23 -3.07 5.06
C CYS A 123 1.24 -3.40 4.74
N LEU A 124 2.18 -2.58 5.22
CA LEU A 124 3.62 -2.82 5.04
C LEU A 124 4.04 -4.17 5.63
N PHE A 125 3.77 -4.40 6.92
CA PHE A 125 4.24 -5.59 7.60
C PHE A 125 3.49 -6.86 7.16
N SER A 126 2.18 -6.76 6.95
CA SER A 126 1.34 -7.86 6.46
C SER A 126 1.81 -8.32 5.08
N SER A 127 2.02 -7.41 4.12
CA SER A 127 2.43 -7.79 2.76
C SER A 127 3.78 -8.51 2.73
N ILE A 128 4.78 -8.06 3.51
CA ILE A 128 6.08 -8.72 3.60
C ILE A 128 5.95 -10.11 4.25
N GLY A 129 5.15 -10.22 5.32
CA GLY A 129 4.84 -11.50 5.95
C GLY A 129 4.14 -12.46 4.99
N GLN A 130 3.13 -11.98 4.29
CA GLN A 130 2.36 -12.75 3.31
C GLN A 130 3.23 -13.22 2.15
N ALA A 131 4.13 -12.38 1.64
CA ALA A 131 5.03 -12.76 0.56
C ALA A 131 6.02 -13.86 0.97
N ARG A 132 6.55 -13.81 2.20
CA ARG A 132 7.42 -14.87 2.73
C ARG A 132 6.65 -16.18 2.89
N THR A 133 5.44 -16.12 3.43
CA THR A 133 4.56 -17.30 3.54
C THR A 133 4.20 -17.84 2.16
N ALA A 134 3.82 -16.98 1.21
CA ALA A 134 3.51 -17.35 -0.16
C ALA A 134 4.70 -18.02 -0.85
N ALA A 135 5.90 -17.46 -0.73
CA ALA A 135 7.12 -18.05 -1.30
C ALA A 135 7.40 -19.45 -0.71
N ALA A 136 7.22 -19.64 0.59
CA ALA A 136 7.36 -20.95 1.23
C ALA A 136 6.29 -21.94 0.75
N CYS A 137 5.03 -21.52 0.68
CA CYS A 137 3.92 -22.34 0.16
C CYS A 137 4.15 -22.74 -1.30
N ILE A 138 4.60 -21.81 -2.15
CA ILE A 138 4.93 -22.10 -3.56
C ILE A 138 6.03 -23.16 -3.64
N LYS A 139 7.06 -23.09 -2.78
CA LYS A 139 8.10 -24.12 -2.72
C LYS A 139 7.53 -25.49 -2.30
N SER A 140 6.62 -25.53 -1.33
CA SER A 140 5.95 -26.76 -0.90
C SER A 140 5.03 -27.34 -1.98
N ILE A 141 4.28 -26.49 -2.69
CA ILE A 141 3.51 -26.87 -3.88
C ILE A 141 4.45 -27.47 -4.93
N ASN A 142 5.56 -26.77 -5.21
CA ASN A 142 6.57 -27.20 -6.18
C ASN A 142 7.29 -28.50 -5.80
N ASN A 143 7.16 -28.98 -4.56
CA ASN A 143 7.68 -30.27 -4.10
C ASN A 143 6.57 -31.34 -3.99
N GLY A 144 5.32 -31.02 -4.32
CA GLY A 144 4.18 -31.93 -4.16
C GLY A 144 3.77 -32.19 -2.71
N GLN A 145 4.15 -31.31 -1.77
CA GLN A 145 3.92 -31.46 -0.33
C GLN A 145 2.72 -30.66 0.18
N MET A 146 2.17 -29.78 -0.64
CA MET A 146 1.09 -28.87 -0.27
C MET A 146 0.20 -28.63 -1.49
N ASP A 147 -1.11 -28.62 -1.29
CA ASP A 147 -2.06 -28.22 -2.32
C ASP A 147 -2.31 -26.70 -2.31
N GLN A 148 -3.00 -26.21 -3.35
CA GLN A 148 -3.32 -24.80 -3.48
C GLN A 148 -4.22 -24.27 -2.35
N GLY A 149 -5.13 -25.10 -1.82
CA GLY A 149 -6.07 -24.71 -0.76
C GLY A 149 -5.35 -24.50 0.57
N GLN A 150 -4.46 -25.40 0.94
CA GLN A 150 -3.59 -25.29 2.11
C GLN A 150 -2.69 -24.05 2.01
N ALA A 151 -2.13 -23.81 0.83
CA ALA A 151 -1.36 -22.59 0.58
C ALA A 151 -2.20 -21.34 0.78
N LEU A 152 -3.44 -21.31 0.24
CA LEU A 152 -4.35 -20.17 0.37
C LEU A 152 -4.72 -19.88 1.83
N LEU A 153 -4.99 -20.93 2.61
CA LEU A 153 -5.26 -20.79 4.05
C LEU A 153 -4.05 -20.22 4.78
N ALA A 154 -2.85 -20.73 4.50
CA ALA A 154 -1.62 -20.24 5.10
C ALA A 154 -1.31 -18.78 4.73
N THR A 155 -1.45 -18.42 3.45
CA THR A 155 -1.26 -17.03 2.99
C THR A 155 -2.38 -16.09 3.44
N GLY A 156 -3.55 -16.62 3.76
CA GLY A 156 -4.69 -15.83 4.27
C GLY A 156 -4.49 -15.30 5.68
N VAL A 157 -3.66 -15.94 6.53
CA VAL A 157 -3.47 -15.49 7.92
C VAL A 157 -2.81 -14.10 8.00
N PRO A 158 -1.70 -13.82 7.29
CA PRO A 158 -1.15 -12.48 7.22
C PRO A 158 -2.13 -11.42 6.69
N GLU A 159 -3.04 -11.78 5.78
CA GLU A 159 -4.05 -10.88 5.19
C GLU A 159 -4.92 -10.20 6.25
N LEU A 160 -5.31 -10.96 7.27
CA LEU A 160 -6.21 -10.49 8.33
C LEU A 160 -5.65 -9.25 9.03
N TYR A 161 -4.33 -9.15 9.18
CA TYR A 161 -3.69 -7.99 9.80
C TYR A 161 -3.75 -6.73 8.91
N ALA A 162 -3.70 -6.88 7.59
CA ALA A 162 -3.92 -5.76 6.68
C ALA A 162 -5.38 -5.30 6.72
N LEU A 163 -6.33 -6.24 6.80
CA LEU A 163 -7.76 -5.93 6.92
C LEU A 163 -8.10 -5.22 8.24
N VAL A 164 -7.43 -5.56 9.34
CA VAL A 164 -7.56 -4.83 10.62
C VAL A 164 -7.08 -3.38 10.45
N GLY A 165 -5.96 -3.16 9.76
CA GLY A 165 -5.46 -1.81 9.45
C GLY A 165 -6.41 -1.02 8.54
N LEU A 166 -6.98 -1.66 7.52
CA LEU A 166 -8.00 -1.08 6.65
C LEU A 166 -9.24 -0.67 7.46
N ALA A 167 -9.81 -1.58 8.24
CA ALA A 167 -10.99 -1.33 9.06
C ALA A 167 -10.73 -0.20 10.08
N GLY A 168 -9.57 -0.21 10.74
CA GLY A 168 -9.16 0.85 11.64
C GLY A 168 -9.04 2.21 10.95
N GLY A 169 -8.43 2.26 9.76
CA GLY A 169 -8.33 3.49 8.96
C GLY A 169 -9.71 4.03 8.56
N PHE A 170 -10.65 3.16 8.20
CA PHE A 170 -12.03 3.55 7.92
C PHE A 170 -12.76 4.08 9.15
N LEU A 171 -12.63 3.41 10.30
CA LEU A 171 -13.33 3.80 11.54
C LEU A 171 -12.85 5.16 12.08
N VAL A 172 -11.57 5.50 11.90
CA VAL A 172 -11.03 6.79 12.35
C VAL A 172 -11.52 7.95 11.48
N MET A 173 -11.85 7.68 10.21
CA MET A 173 -12.28 8.70 9.25
C MET A 173 -13.79 8.82 9.07
N ASN A 174 -14.58 7.91 9.65
CA ASN A 174 -16.04 8.07 9.78
C ASN A 174 -16.41 8.64 11.15
#